data_AF-A0A948VZA0-F1
#
_entry.id   AF-A0A948VZA0-F1
#
_cell.length_a   1.000
_cell.length_b   1.000
_cell.length_c   1.000
_cell.angle_alpha   90.00
_cell.angle_beta   90.00
_cell.angle_gamma   90.00
#
_symmetry.space_group_name_H-M   'P 1'
#
loop_
_entity.id
_entity.type
_entity.pdbx_description
1 polymer ?
#
loop_
_entity_poly.entity_id
_entity_poly.type
_entity_poly.pdbx_seq_one_letter_code
_entity_poly.pdbx_strand_id
1 'polypeptide(L)'
;MKLDNRIQELIAVGASITANCQPCLQYHVKKALESGADEQEIADAIEIGRMVRKGAASKMDKFAASLNQAVPSAAGEADEGCGCGS
;
A
#
# COMPACT_ATOMS: atom_id res chain seq x y z
N MET A 1 -24.72 4.02 -9.00
CA MET A 1 -23.45 3.75 -9.72
C MET A 1 -23.77 2.98 -11.00
N LYS A 2 -22.95 3.10 -12.06
CA LYS A 2 -23.11 2.33 -13.31
C LYS A 2 -22.30 1.03 -13.35
N LEU A 3 -21.34 0.87 -12.44
CA LEU A 3 -20.53 -0.34 -12.32
C LEU A 3 -21.36 -1.47 -11.70
N ASP A 4 -21.14 -2.69 -12.15
CA ASP A 4 -21.67 -3.87 -11.47
C ASP A 4 -21.00 -4.04 -10.10
N ASN A 5 -21.73 -4.67 -9.17
CA ASN A 5 -21.27 -4.80 -7.80
C ASN A 5 -19.95 -5.57 -7.69
N ARG A 6 -19.76 -6.63 -8.50
CA ARG A 6 -18.52 -7.42 -8.48
C ARG A 6 -17.32 -6.56 -8.84
N ILE A 7 -17.39 -5.84 -9.97
CA ILE A 7 -16.30 -4.95 -10.41
C ILE A 7 -16.09 -3.81 -9.42
N GLN A 8 -17.17 -3.24 -8.86
CA GLN A 8 -17.05 -2.20 -7.83
C GLN A 8 -16.26 -2.69 -6.60
N GLU A 9 -16.56 -3.89 -6.11
CA GLU A 9 -15.88 -4.45 -4.95
C GLU A 9 -14.44 -4.86 -5.25
N LEU A 10 -14.14 -5.39 -6.44
CA LEU A 10 -12.75 -5.66 -6.86
C LEU A 10 -11.90 -4.37 -6.96
N ILE A 11 -12.48 -3.28 -7.47
CA ILE A 11 -11.83 -1.96 -7.45
C ILE A 11 -11.57 -1.51 -6.01
N ALA A 12 -12.56 -1.69 -5.12
CA ALA A 12 -12.44 -1.32 -3.73
C ALA A 12 -11.38 -2.15 -2.98
N VAL A 13 -11.20 -3.43 -3.32
CA VAL A 13 -10.10 -4.29 -2.81
C VAL A 13 -8.74 -3.70 -3.20
N GLY A 14 -8.52 -3.41 -4.48
CA GLY A 14 -7.25 -2.81 -4.95
C GLY A 14 -6.99 -1.42 -4.34
N ALA A 15 -8.03 -0.60 -4.21
CA ALA A 15 -7.95 0.70 -3.54
C ALA A 15 -7.58 0.57 -2.05
N SER A 16 -8.16 -0.41 -1.35
CA SER A 16 -7.86 -0.68 0.06
C SER A 16 -6.40 -1.05 0.29
N ILE A 17 -5.81 -1.87 -0.60
CA ILE A 17 -4.38 -2.20 -0.59
C ILE A 17 -3.51 -0.95 -0.83
N THR A 18 -3.92 -0.11 -1.79
CA THR A 18 -3.20 1.11 -2.14
C THR A 18 -3.19 2.11 -0.98
N ALA A 19 -4.31 2.23 -0.27
CA ALA A 19 -4.46 3.12 0.88
C ALA A 19 -3.93 2.54 2.20
N ASN A 20 -3.44 1.30 2.23
CA ASN A 20 -3.06 0.57 3.44
C ASN A 20 -4.20 0.44 4.48
N CYS A 21 -5.45 0.35 4.03
CA CYS A 21 -6.60 0.21 4.93
C CYS A 21 -6.97 -1.26 5.15
N GLN A 22 -6.47 -1.87 6.23
CA GLN A 22 -6.78 -3.25 6.59
C GLN A 22 -8.29 -3.53 6.81
N PRO A 23 -9.06 -2.73 7.58
CA PRO A 23 -10.49 -3.00 7.77
C PRO A 23 -11.28 -2.84 6.47
N CYS A 24 -10.90 -1.88 5.60
CA CYS A 24 -11.52 -1.71 4.29
C CYS A 24 -11.28 -2.96 3.42
N LEU A 25 -10.05 -3.47 3.41
CA LEU A 25 -9.70 -4.67 2.65
C LEU A 25 -10.53 -5.87 3.10
N GLN A 26 -10.64 -6.11 4.40
CA GLN A 26 -11.44 -7.21 4.94
C GLN A 26 -12.91 -7.10 4.53
N TYR A 27 -13.48 -5.90 4.62
CA TYR A 27 -14.86 -5.63 4.24
C TYR A 27 -15.10 -5.88 2.74
N HIS A 28 -14.27 -5.31 1.88
CA HIS A 28 -14.45 -5.37 0.43
C HIS A 28 -14.12 -6.74 -0.16
N VAL A 29 -13.18 -7.50 0.43
CA VAL A 29 -12.95 -8.90 0.02
C VAL A 29 -14.20 -9.74 0.27
N LYS A 30 -14.83 -9.61 1.44
CA LYS A 30 -16.07 -10.32 1.75
C LYS A 30 -17.20 -9.93 0.77
N LYS A 31 -17.34 -8.63 0.48
CA LYS A 31 -18.36 -8.13 -0.45
C LYS A 31 -18.12 -8.54 -1.90
N ALA A 32 -16.87 -8.64 -2.34
CA ALA A 32 -16.50 -9.16 -3.65
C ALA A 32 -16.95 -10.62 -3.80
N LEU A 33 -16.66 -11.46 -2.80
CA LEU A 33 -17.12 -12.87 -2.78
C LEU A 33 -18.65 -12.97 -2.80
N GLU A 34 -19.34 -12.17 -1.97
CA GLU A 34 -20.81 -12.09 -1.97
C GLU A 34 -21.40 -11.64 -3.32
N SER A 35 -20.62 -10.89 -4.10
CA SER A 35 -20.99 -10.40 -5.44
C SER A 35 -20.60 -11.37 -6.57
N GLY A 36 -20.06 -12.54 -6.23
CA GLY A 36 -19.68 -13.58 -7.19
C GLY A 36 -18.30 -13.41 -7.80
N ALA A 37 -17.41 -12.63 -7.18
CA ALA A 37 -15.99 -12.67 -7.53
C ALA A 37 -15.38 -14.01 -7.10
N ASP A 38 -14.46 -14.54 -7.89
CA ASP A 38 -13.66 -15.70 -7.48
C ASP A 38 -12.37 -15.29 -6.74
N GLU A 39 -11.71 -16.28 -6.14
CA GLU A 39 -10.48 -16.05 -5.37
C GLU A 39 -9.33 -15.50 -6.22
N GLN A 40 -9.30 -15.84 -7.52
CA GLN A 40 -8.27 -15.39 -8.44
C GLN A 40 -8.47 -13.92 -8.81
N GLU A 41 -9.71 -13.49 -9.09
CA GLU A 41 -10.05 -12.08 -9.32
C GLU A 41 -9.65 -11.20 -8.12
N ILE A 42 -9.87 -11.69 -6.90
CA ILE A 42 -9.49 -10.99 -5.67
C ILE A 42 -7.96 -10.93 -5.52
N ALA A 43 -7.26 -12.04 -5.77
CA ALA A 43 -5.80 -12.09 -5.73
C ALA A 43 -5.17 -11.13 -6.74
N ASP A 44 -5.71 -11.08 -7.97
CA ASP A 44 -5.28 -10.18 -9.02
C ASP A 44 -5.52 -8.71 -8.61
N ALA A 45 -6.69 -8.38 -8.05
CA ALA A 45 -6.98 -7.04 -7.55
C ALA A 45 -6.03 -6.62 -6.42
N ILE A 46 -5.68 -7.54 -5.52
CA ILE A 46 -4.69 -7.29 -4.45
C ILE A 46 -3.32 -7.00 -5.04
N GLU A 47 -2.87 -7.79 -6.02
CA GLU A 47 -1.55 -7.60 -6.62
C GLU A 47 -1.47 -6.31 -7.43
N ILE A 48 -2.53 -5.95 -8.17
CA ILE A 48 -2.65 -4.65 -8.83
C ILE A 48 -2.52 -3.51 -7.80
N GLY A 49 -3.25 -3.58 -6.68
CA GLY A 49 -3.14 -2.60 -5.60
C GLY A 49 -1.73 -2.52 -5.02
N ARG A 50 -1.04 -3.66 -4.85
CA ARG A 50 0.35 -3.72 -4.35
C ARG A 50 1.31 -3.02 -5.32
N MET A 51 1.17 -3.28 -6.62
CA MET A 51 1.99 -2.65 -7.65
C MET A 51 1.82 -1.13 -7.65
N VAL A 52 0.58 -0.64 -7.60
CA VAL A 52 0.28 0.81 -7.53
C VAL A 52 0.87 1.42 -6.27
N ARG A 53 0.67 0.79 -5.10
CA ARG A 53 1.24 1.23 -3.83
C ARG A 53 2.77 1.33 -3.90
N LYS A 54 3.44 0.30 -4.42
CA LYS A 54 4.90 0.27 -4.56
C LYS A 54 5.39 1.43 -5.43
N GLY A 55 4.70 1.71 -6.53
CA GLY A 55 5.01 2.86 -7.40
C GLY A 55 4.86 4.20 -6.68
N ALA A 56 3.78 4.37 -5.90
CA ALA A 56 3.56 5.58 -5.11
C ALA A 56 4.63 5.76 -4.01
N ALA A 57 4.92 4.70 -3.24
CA ALA A 57 5.95 4.70 -2.21
C ALA A 57 7.33 5.05 -2.80
N SER A 58 7.74 4.40 -3.89
CA SER A 58 9.04 4.66 -4.52
C SER A 58 9.20 6.12 -4.99
N LYS A 59 8.13 6.75 -5.50
CA LYS A 59 8.16 8.18 -5.85
C LYS A 59 8.32 9.06 -4.61
N MET A 60 7.62 8.72 -3.53
CA MET A 60 7.72 9.43 -2.26
C MET A 60 9.13 9.30 -1.66
N ASP A 61 9.71 8.10 -1.69
CA ASP A 61 11.08 7.86 -1.21
C ASP A 61 12.10 8.69 -1.98
N LYS A 62 11.99 8.75 -3.31
CA LYS A 62 12.84 9.61 -4.15
C LYS A 62 12.68 11.08 -3.82
N PHE A 63 11.44 11.53 -3.60
CA PHE A 63 11.17 12.92 -3.21
C PHE A 63 11.79 13.22 -1.85
N ALA A 64 11.58 12.37 -0.84
CA ALA A 64 12.19 12.52 0.48
C ALA A 64 13.73 12.52 0.41
N ALA A 65 14.33 11.63 -0.39
CA ALA A 65 15.77 11.61 -0.62
C ALA A 65 16.30 12.91 -1.24
N SER A 66 15.53 13.54 -2.15
CA SER A 66 15.90 14.84 -2.74
C SER A 66 15.91 15.98 -1.72
N LEU A 67 15.06 15.91 -0.69
CA LEU A 67 15.06 16.88 0.41
C LEU A 67 16.28 16.67 1.33
N ASN A 68 16.69 15.43 1.57
CA ASN A 68 17.88 15.14 2.39
C ASN A 68 19.19 15.59 1.72
N GLN A 69 19.25 15.67 0.38
CA GLN A 69 20.41 16.23 -0.34
C GLN A 69 20.48 17.76 -0.26
N ALA A 70 19.39 18.42 0.14
CA ALA A 70 19.35 19.86 0.42
C ALA A 70 19.74 20.20 1.87
N VAL A 71 19.97 19.19 2.72
CA VAL A 71 20.53 19.37 4.08
C VAL A 71 22.02 19.05 4.00
N PRO A 72 22.94 20.03 4.13
CA PRO A 72 24.36 19.73 4.21
C PRO A 72 24.60 18.84 5.43
N SER A 73 25.08 17.63 5.18
CA SER A 73 25.52 16.72 6.23
C SER A 73 26.75 17.32 6.90
N ALA A 74 26.57 17.81 8.12
CA ALA A 74 27.68 17.92 9.06
C ALA A 74 28.01 16.49 9.51
N ALA A 75 29.05 15.92 8.92
CA ALA A 75 29.70 14.72 9.42
C ALA A 75 30.42 15.07 10.74
N GLY A 76 30.19 14.26 11.78
CA GLY A 76 30.87 14.35 13.06
C GLY A 76 30.42 13.29 14.08
N GLU A 77 31.05 12.12 13.99
CA GLU A 77 31.44 11.20 15.09
C GLU A 77 30.40 10.32 15.84
N ALA A 78 30.52 9.02 15.52
CA ALA A 78 30.62 7.81 16.36
C ALA A 78 29.79 7.60 17.65
N ASP A 79 29.11 6.45 17.65
CA ASP A 79 29.05 5.38 18.69
C ASP A 79 28.47 5.69 20.08
N GLU A 80 27.24 5.20 20.33
CA GLU A 80 26.96 4.16 21.36
C GLU A 80 25.44 3.82 21.38
N GLY A 81 25.09 2.58 21.02
CA GLY A 81 23.94 1.86 21.59
C GLY A 81 22.52 2.18 21.12
N CYS A 82 22.06 1.59 20.00
CA CYS A 82 20.64 1.21 19.88
C CYS A 82 20.47 -0.21 20.45
N GLY A 83 20.45 -0.29 21.78
CA GLY A 83 20.15 -1.50 22.51
C GLY A 83 18.65 -1.79 22.47
N CYS A 84 18.20 -2.54 21.47
CA CYS A 84 16.91 -3.24 21.54
C CYS A 84 17.06 -4.43 22.50
N GLY A 85 17.10 -4.14 23.79
CA GLY A 85 17.09 -5.14 24.84
C GLY A 85 15.66 -5.52 25.23
N SER A 86 15.34 -6.81 25.06
CA SER A 86 14.10 -7.54 25.37
C SER A 86 12.99 -7.46 24.33
#